data_AF-A0A4R4V9C7-F1
#
_entry.id   AF-A0A4R4V9C7-F1
#
_cell.length_a   1.000
_cell.length_b   1.000
_cell.length_c   1.000
_cell.angle_alpha   90.00
_cell.angle_beta   90.00
_cell.angle_gamma   90.00
#
_symmetry.space_group_name_H-M   'P 1'
#
loop_
_entity.id
_entity.type
_entity.pdbx_description
1 polymer ?
#
loop_
_entity_poly.entity_id
_entity_poly.type
_entity_poly.pdbx_seq_one_letter_code
_entity_poly.pdbx_strand_id
1 'polypeptide(L)'
;MLLPRPRTALLSAAIAFTLAAAGVVVAAGTSAAATRYEAESAPATCDGFIESNHAGFSGSGFCNGDNVAGAAAQFTVTAAAAGTATLDIRYANGATANRPADVLVNGTVAHAATAFDPTGAWTAWATKTLTVSVNAGDNTIRLSPVSADGLPNVDYLDLETGGGGGESGRQMEDLNRGLVSVRSGSGNLVSWRLLGTESASAAFNLYRGATRVNASLITNSTNHLDAGAPADSSYTVRAVVDGVEQAPSEPSLRFAGGSYLDVPISRPGSNYTAGDASVGDADGDGQYEIFLKWDPSDQKDNAQSGVTSNVYIDAYRLNGQRLWRINLGRNIRAGAHYTQFQVYDYDGDGQAELAVKTGDGTVSGTGQTIGNAGADHRNSSGYIITGPEYLTV
;
A
#
# COMPACT_ATOMS: atom_id res chain seq x y z
N MET A 1 -23.88 -83.54 1.69
CA MET A 1 -25.14 -82.79 1.42
C MET A 1 -25.11 -81.55 2.29
N LEU A 2 -24.51 -80.47 1.78
CA LEU A 2 -24.27 -79.22 2.49
C LEU A 2 -25.00 -78.12 1.71
N LEU A 3 -26.03 -77.54 2.33
CA LEU A 3 -26.88 -76.50 1.77
C LEU A 3 -26.13 -75.16 1.67
N PRO A 4 -26.34 -74.36 0.62
CA PRO A 4 -25.69 -73.07 0.43
C PRO A 4 -26.36 -71.95 1.24
N ARG A 5 -25.54 -71.05 1.78
CA ARG A 5 -25.93 -69.82 2.49
C ARG A 5 -26.46 -68.76 1.51
N PRO A 6 -27.58 -68.06 1.83
CA PRO A 6 -28.01 -66.90 1.06
C PRO A 6 -27.21 -65.64 1.42
N ARG A 7 -26.90 -64.84 0.40
CA ARG A 7 -26.29 -63.51 0.49
C ARG A 7 -27.37 -62.48 0.83
N THR A 8 -27.19 -61.73 1.92
CA THR A 8 -28.00 -60.54 2.24
C THR A 8 -27.35 -59.30 1.61
N ALA A 9 -28.12 -58.61 0.78
CA ALA A 9 -27.77 -57.35 0.16
C ALA A 9 -27.75 -56.20 1.19
N LEU A 10 -26.70 -55.39 1.15
CA LEU A 10 -26.61 -54.11 1.86
C LEU A 10 -27.39 -53.05 1.07
N LEU A 11 -28.43 -52.46 1.68
CA LEU A 11 -29.05 -51.24 1.19
C LEU A 11 -28.11 -50.05 1.45
N SER A 12 -27.69 -49.38 0.37
CA SER A 12 -27.05 -48.07 0.43
C SER A 12 -28.11 -46.99 0.64
N ALA A 13 -28.04 -46.25 1.74
CA ALA A 13 -28.80 -45.02 1.94
C ALA A 13 -28.03 -43.86 1.29
N ALA A 14 -28.60 -43.25 0.26
CA ALA A 14 -28.09 -42.02 -0.34
C ALA A 14 -28.57 -40.83 0.50
N ILE A 15 -27.64 -40.10 1.11
CA ILE A 15 -27.91 -38.79 1.73
C ILE A 15 -27.59 -37.73 0.68
N ALA A 16 -28.62 -37.01 0.22
CA ALA A 16 -28.47 -35.86 -0.65
C ALA A 16 -27.92 -34.68 0.16
N PHE A 17 -26.71 -34.23 -0.16
CA PHE A 17 -26.18 -32.94 0.29
C PHE A 17 -26.73 -31.85 -0.61
N THR A 18 -27.63 -31.01 -0.08
CA THR A 18 -27.96 -29.71 -0.68
C THR A 18 -26.78 -28.77 -0.47
N LEU A 19 -26.10 -28.43 -1.56
CA LEU A 19 -25.04 -27.42 -1.59
C LEU A 19 -25.70 -26.03 -1.50
N ALA A 20 -25.70 -25.43 -0.30
CA ALA A 20 -26.00 -24.02 -0.17
C ALA A 20 -24.77 -23.24 -0.65
N ALA A 21 -24.84 -22.68 -1.86
CA ALA A 21 -23.85 -21.73 -2.34
C ALA A 21 -23.97 -20.45 -1.50
N ALA A 22 -23.11 -20.31 -0.50
CA ALA A 22 -22.85 -19.02 0.13
C ALA A 22 -22.11 -18.17 -0.91
N GLY A 23 -22.85 -17.29 -1.59
CA GLY A 23 -22.25 -16.26 -2.43
C GLY A 23 -21.34 -15.41 -1.54
N VAL A 24 -20.05 -15.39 -1.86
CA VAL A 24 -19.13 -14.41 -1.31
C VAL A 24 -19.62 -13.06 -1.79
N VAL A 25 -20.21 -12.28 -0.88
CA VAL A 25 -20.41 -10.85 -1.09
C VAL A 25 -19.01 -10.26 -1.00
N VAL A 26 -18.37 -10.01 -2.14
CA VAL A 26 -17.20 -9.13 -2.19
C VAL A 26 -17.72 -7.78 -1.68
N ALA A 27 -17.30 -7.38 -0.49
CA ALA A 27 -17.50 -6.00 -0.05
C ALA A 27 -16.76 -5.14 -1.06
N ALA A 28 -17.51 -4.39 -1.87
CA ALA A 28 -16.93 -3.30 -2.64
C ALA A 28 -16.24 -2.40 -1.63
N GLY A 29 -14.93 -2.19 -1.78
CA GLY A 29 -14.21 -1.19 -1.00
C GLY A 29 -15.02 0.09 -1.06
N THR A 30 -15.38 0.63 0.10
CA THR A 30 -16.02 1.94 0.17
C THR A 30 -14.96 2.97 -0.20
N SER A 31 -14.83 3.23 -1.49
CA SER A 31 -14.21 4.44 -2.02
C SER A 31 -14.83 5.63 -1.27
N ALA A 32 -13.98 6.50 -0.72
CA ALA A 32 -14.44 7.77 -0.20
C ALA A 32 -15.12 8.50 -1.36
N ALA A 33 -16.39 8.90 -1.19
CA ALA A 33 -17.12 9.57 -2.25
C ALA A 33 -16.31 10.78 -2.76
N ALA A 34 -16.11 10.85 -4.08
CA ALA A 34 -15.38 11.93 -4.69
C ALA A 34 -15.96 13.29 -4.27
N THR A 35 -15.08 14.21 -3.88
CA THR A 35 -15.46 15.57 -3.51
C THR A 35 -15.41 16.44 -4.75
N ARG A 36 -16.54 17.06 -5.10
CA ARG A 36 -16.65 17.95 -6.26
C ARG A 36 -16.21 19.37 -5.95
N TYR A 37 -15.45 19.95 -6.88
CA TYR A 37 -15.07 21.34 -6.94
C TYR A 37 -15.53 21.93 -8.28
N GLU A 38 -16.60 22.72 -8.25
CA GLU A 38 -17.17 23.40 -9.42
C GLU A 38 -16.22 24.50 -9.90
N ALA A 39 -15.93 24.58 -11.22
CA ALA A 39 -14.94 25.51 -11.76
C ALA A 39 -15.40 26.98 -11.71
N GLU A 40 -16.70 27.21 -11.57
CA GLU A 40 -17.32 28.53 -11.57
C GLU A 40 -17.45 29.19 -10.19
N SER A 41 -17.05 28.50 -9.13
CA SER A 41 -17.23 28.99 -7.77
C SER A 41 -15.98 28.84 -6.90
N ALA A 42 -15.83 29.74 -5.94
CA ALA A 42 -14.74 29.67 -4.98
C ALA A 42 -14.79 28.32 -4.22
N PRO A 43 -13.64 27.66 -3.99
CA PRO A 43 -12.30 28.22 -4.08
C PRO A 43 -11.61 28.08 -5.45
N ALA A 44 -12.32 27.73 -6.53
CA ALA A 44 -11.75 27.73 -7.87
C ALA A 44 -11.60 29.14 -8.45
N THR A 45 -10.64 29.31 -9.37
CA THR A 45 -10.41 30.52 -10.16
C THR A 45 -10.27 30.20 -11.64
N CYS A 46 -10.78 31.07 -12.50
CA CYS A 46 -10.74 30.94 -13.95
C CYS A 46 -10.14 32.21 -14.57
N ASP A 47 -9.04 32.07 -15.29
CA ASP A 47 -8.48 33.11 -16.16
C ASP A 47 -9.29 33.11 -17.46
N GLY A 48 -10.38 33.88 -17.48
CA GLY A 48 -11.35 33.93 -18.57
C GLY A 48 -12.72 34.36 -18.04
N PHE A 49 -13.77 33.71 -18.53
CA PHE A 49 -15.14 33.98 -18.09
C PHE A 49 -15.81 32.74 -17.53
N ILE A 50 -16.65 32.94 -16.53
CA ILE A 50 -17.66 31.96 -16.16
C ILE A 50 -18.85 32.13 -17.08
N GLU A 51 -19.21 31.07 -17.80
CA GLU A 51 -20.32 31.06 -18.75
C GLU A 51 -21.33 29.94 -18.45
N SER A 52 -22.52 30.07 -19.04
CA SER A 52 -23.61 29.09 -18.96
C SER A 52 -24.38 28.96 -20.28
N ASN A 53 -23.74 29.37 -21.39
CA ASN A 53 -24.31 29.43 -22.74
C ASN A 53 -24.32 28.06 -23.47
N HIS A 54 -23.66 27.03 -22.93
CA HIS A 54 -23.67 25.66 -23.44
C HIS A 54 -24.33 24.73 -22.43
N ALA A 55 -25.41 24.03 -22.79
CA ALA A 55 -26.10 23.14 -21.86
C ALA A 55 -25.23 21.93 -21.44
N GLY A 56 -25.54 21.36 -20.27
CA GLY A 56 -24.98 20.09 -19.79
C GLY A 56 -23.91 20.19 -18.70
N PHE A 57 -23.49 21.41 -18.31
CA PHE A 57 -22.63 21.67 -17.15
C PHE A 57 -23.31 21.31 -15.81
N SER A 58 -22.54 21.17 -14.74
CA SER A 58 -23.04 21.11 -13.36
C SER A 58 -23.02 22.48 -12.67
N GLY A 59 -23.59 22.56 -11.48
CA GLY A 59 -23.68 23.83 -10.77
C GLY A 59 -24.43 24.90 -11.56
N SER A 60 -23.80 26.06 -11.71
CA SER A 60 -24.37 27.29 -12.27
C SER A 60 -23.69 27.77 -13.55
N GLY A 61 -22.58 27.14 -13.95
CA GLY A 61 -21.83 27.49 -15.15
C GLY A 61 -20.58 26.63 -15.31
N PHE A 62 -19.64 27.11 -16.10
CA PHE A 62 -18.34 26.47 -16.32
C PHE A 62 -17.27 27.54 -16.59
N CYS A 63 -15.99 27.19 -16.43
CA CYS A 63 -14.87 28.04 -16.81
C CYS A 63 -14.62 27.97 -18.32
N ASN A 64 -14.83 29.08 -19.02
CA ASN A 64 -14.35 29.33 -20.37
C ASN A 64 -13.04 30.14 -20.28
N GLY A 65 -11.92 29.43 -20.26
CA GLY A 65 -10.60 30.04 -20.12
C GLY A 65 -10.17 30.84 -21.36
N ASP A 66 -9.34 31.85 -21.15
CA ASP A 66 -8.76 32.63 -22.24
C ASP A 66 -7.99 31.73 -23.23
N ASN A 67 -8.15 32.01 -24.53
CA ASN A 67 -7.43 31.30 -25.60
C ASN A 67 -5.98 31.78 -25.69
N VAL A 68 -5.16 31.42 -24.71
CA VAL A 68 -3.75 31.78 -24.63
C VAL A 68 -2.97 30.75 -23.80
N ALA A 69 -1.74 30.48 -24.20
CA ALA A 69 -0.84 29.62 -23.42
C ALA A 69 -0.54 30.29 -22.07
N GLY A 70 -0.60 29.51 -20.99
CA GLY A 70 -0.32 29.99 -19.63
C GLY A 70 -1.49 30.58 -18.85
N ALA A 71 -2.69 30.71 -19.45
CA ALA A 71 -3.94 30.91 -18.69
C ALA A 71 -4.17 29.79 -17.66
N ALA A 72 -5.20 29.88 -16.82
CA ALA A 72 -5.54 28.81 -15.90
C ALA A 72 -7.02 28.65 -15.59
N ALA A 73 -7.40 27.39 -15.38
CA ALA A 73 -8.39 27.02 -14.39
C ALA A 73 -7.63 26.42 -13.19
N GLN A 74 -7.83 26.96 -11.99
CA GLN A 74 -7.16 26.50 -10.78
C GLN A 74 -8.18 26.19 -9.70
N PHE A 75 -8.02 25.04 -9.05
CA PHE A 75 -8.84 24.57 -7.95
C PHE A 75 -8.00 24.52 -6.68
N THR A 76 -8.56 24.94 -5.55
CA THR A 76 -8.03 24.56 -4.23
C THR A 76 -8.86 23.41 -3.70
N VAL A 77 -8.22 22.26 -3.51
CA VAL A 77 -8.85 21.02 -3.08
C VAL A 77 -8.28 20.58 -1.75
N THR A 78 -9.11 20.01 -0.88
CA THR A 78 -8.67 19.55 0.44
C THR A 78 -8.59 18.02 0.45
N ALA A 79 -7.44 17.49 0.86
CA ALA A 79 -7.21 16.06 1.07
C ALA A 79 -7.11 15.76 2.57
N ALA A 80 -7.78 14.69 3.04
CA ALA A 80 -7.76 14.34 4.46
C ALA A 80 -6.37 13.86 4.93
N ALA A 81 -5.61 13.22 4.04
CA ALA A 81 -4.26 12.74 4.25
C ALA A 81 -3.39 13.04 3.02
N ALA A 82 -2.07 13.00 3.19
CA ALA A 82 -1.14 13.03 2.08
C ALA A 82 -1.17 11.68 1.37
N GLY A 83 -0.96 11.66 0.06
CA GLY A 83 -0.95 10.42 -0.71
C GLY A 83 -1.39 10.61 -2.14
N THR A 84 -1.76 9.51 -2.77
CA THR A 84 -2.26 9.50 -4.14
C THR A 84 -3.75 9.84 -4.19
N ALA A 85 -4.12 10.71 -5.12
CA ALA A 85 -5.50 11.08 -5.38
C ALA A 85 -5.84 10.98 -6.87
N THR A 86 -7.09 10.65 -7.15
CA THR A 86 -7.66 10.65 -8.50
C THR A 86 -8.35 12.00 -8.76
N LEU A 87 -8.06 12.60 -9.90
CA LEU A 87 -8.70 13.80 -10.42
C LEU A 87 -9.58 13.42 -11.61
N ASP A 88 -10.88 13.64 -11.50
CA ASP A 88 -11.82 13.55 -12.60
C ASP A 88 -12.20 14.96 -13.06
N ILE A 89 -11.58 15.39 -14.16
CA ILE A 89 -11.79 16.72 -14.74
C ILE A 89 -12.85 16.62 -15.82
N ARG A 90 -14.03 17.21 -15.59
CA ARG A 90 -15.08 17.26 -16.60
C ARG A 90 -14.90 18.48 -17.51
N TYR A 91 -14.91 18.24 -18.81
CA TYR A 91 -14.62 19.25 -19.81
C TYR A 91 -15.44 19.09 -21.09
N ALA A 92 -15.55 20.16 -21.87
CA ALA A 92 -16.06 20.15 -23.23
C ALA A 92 -15.05 20.81 -24.17
N ASN A 93 -14.68 20.10 -25.23
CA ASN A 93 -13.87 20.63 -26.33
C ASN A 93 -14.67 20.48 -27.62
N GLY A 94 -15.32 21.56 -28.05
CA GLY A 94 -16.10 21.59 -29.29
C GLY A 94 -15.29 21.88 -30.55
N ALA A 95 -13.97 22.05 -30.43
CA ALA A 95 -13.08 22.22 -31.58
C ALA A 95 -12.77 20.88 -32.26
N THR A 96 -12.10 20.92 -33.41
CA THR A 96 -11.64 19.72 -34.13
C THR A 96 -10.24 19.27 -33.71
N ALA A 97 -9.53 20.07 -32.92
CA ALA A 97 -8.17 19.80 -32.46
C ALA A 97 -8.14 19.64 -30.94
N ASN A 98 -7.14 18.91 -30.45
CA ASN A 98 -6.85 18.76 -29.03
C ASN A 98 -6.43 20.12 -28.41
N ARG A 99 -6.81 20.35 -27.14
CA ARG A 99 -6.36 21.49 -26.33
C ARG A 99 -5.47 21.01 -25.16
N PRO A 100 -4.15 20.89 -25.35
CA PRO A 100 -3.28 20.29 -24.34
C PRO A 100 -2.98 21.26 -23.18
N ALA A 101 -2.87 20.73 -21.97
CA ALA A 101 -2.52 21.50 -20.78
C ALA A 101 -1.59 20.75 -19.82
N ASP A 102 -0.65 21.47 -19.21
CA ASP A 102 0.05 20.97 -18.03
C ASP A 102 -0.93 20.93 -16.84
N VAL A 103 -0.89 19.84 -16.08
CA VAL A 103 -1.62 19.70 -14.82
C VAL A 103 -0.60 19.80 -13.70
N LEU A 104 -0.69 20.87 -12.92
CA LEU A 104 0.22 21.16 -11.82
C LEU A 104 -0.44 20.89 -10.47
N VAL A 105 0.29 20.25 -9.57
CA VAL A 105 -0.09 20.12 -8.15
C VAL A 105 0.91 20.89 -7.30
N ASN A 106 0.39 21.82 -6.49
CA ASN A 106 1.20 22.68 -5.61
C ASN A 106 2.36 23.37 -6.34
N GLY A 107 2.12 23.80 -7.59
CA GLY A 107 3.10 24.48 -8.44
C GLY A 107 4.06 23.55 -9.20
N THR A 108 4.02 22.24 -8.97
CA THR A 108 4.85 21.25 -9.68
C THR A 108 4.04 20.59 -10.79
N VAL A 109 4.61 20.48 -12.00
CA VAL A 109 3.96 19.76 -13.11
C VAL A 109 3.88 18.27 -12.77
N ALA A 110 2.65 17.77 -12.57
CA ALA A 110 2.38 16.35 -12.32
C ALA A 110 2.12 15.61 -13.64
N HIS A 111 1.44 16.24 -14.60
CA HIS A 111 1.26 15.72 -15.95
C HIS A 111 1.56 16.81 -16.98
N ALA A 112 2.55 16.59 -17.85
CA ALA A 112 2.92 17.53 -18.90
C ALA A 112 2.05 17.35 -20.15
N ALA A 113 1.62 18.46 -20.74
CA ALA A 113 0.89 18.50 -22.02
C ALA A 113 -0.26 17.48 -22.13
N THR A 114 -1.05 17.34 -21.07
CA THR A 114 -2.20 16.43 -21.00
C THR A 114 -3.19 16.76 -22.11
N ALA A 115 -3.47 15.76 -22.93
CA ALA A 115 -4.43 15.83 -24.02
C ALA A 115 -5.89 15.96 -23.52
N PHE A 116 -6.56 17.06 -23.86
CA PHE A 116 -8.01 17.21 -23.81
C PHE A 116 -8.59 17.17 -25.23
N ASP A 117 -9.03 15.98 -25.63
CA ASP A 117 -9.44 15.67 -27.00
C ASP A 117 -10.79 16.29 -27.36
N PRO A 118 -11.08 16.48 -28.66
CA PRO A 118 -12.41 16.87 -29.12
C PRO A 118 -13.53 15.98 -28.56
N THR A 119 -14.49 16.62 -27.91
CA THR A 119 -15.73 15.98 -27.41
C THR A 119 -16.84 15.95 -28.46
N GLY A 120 -16.64 16.63 -29.60
CA GLY A 120 -17.55 16.68 -30.74
C GLY A 120 -18.51 17.87 -30.74
N ALA A 121 -18.80 18.47 -29.58
CA ALA A 121 -19.59 19.71 -29.47
C ALA A 121 -19.33 20.38 -28.11
N TRP A 122 -19.54 21.70 -28.00
CA TRP A 122 -19.42 22.42 -26.73
C TRP A 122 -20.50 22.05 -25.70
N THR A 123 -21.56 21.36 -26.13
CA THR A 123 -22.60 20.78 -25.25
C THR A 123 -22.35 19.29 -24.95
N ALA A 124 -21.27 18.71 -25.47
CA ALA A 124 -20.87 17.34 -25.21
C ALA A 124 -19.73 17.36 -24.18
N TRP A 125 -20.00 16.83 -22.99
CA TRP A 125 -19.06 16.85 -21.89
C TRP A 125 -18.44 15.46 -21.70
N ALA A 126 -17.12 15.42 -21.51
CA ALA A 126 -16.36 14.22 -21.22
C ALA A 126 -15.57 14.39 -19.92
N THR A 127 -15.10 13.29 -19.34
CA THR A 127 -14.26 13.30 -18.14
C THR A 127 -12.85 12.85 -18.51
N LYS A 128 -11.84 13.59 -18.04
CA LYS A 128 -10.43 13.21 -18.06
C LYS A 128 -10.01 12.80 -16.66
N THR A 129 -9.65 11.53 -16.48
CA THR A 129 -9.16 10.98 -15.21
C THR A 129 -7.64 11.02 -15.17
N LEU A 130 -7.06 11.52 -14.07
CA LEU A 130 -5.62 11.61 -13.82
C LEU A 130 -5.29 11.23 -12.38
N THR A 131 -4.14 10.61 -12.16
CA THR A 131 -3.63 10.30 -10.81
C THR A 131 -2.54 11.27 -10.41
N VAL A 132 -2.63 11.87 -9.22
CA VAL A 132 -1.63 12.85 -8.73
C VAL A 132 -1.30 12.62 -7.26
N SER A 133 -0.12 13.07 -6.82
CA SER A 133 0.23 13.12 -5.41
C SER A 133 -0.25 14.42 -4.77
N VAL A 134 -0.92 14.33 -3.62
CA VAL A 134 -1.41 15.45 -2.83
C VAL A 134 -0.82 15.43 -1.41
N ASN A 135 -0.70 16.60 -0.80
CA ASN A 135 -0.37 16.75 0.61
C ASN A 135 -1.65 16.62 1.47
N ALA A 136 -1.52 16.31 2.75
CA ALA A 136 -2.63 16.46 3.68
C ALA A 136 -3.03 17.95 3.78
N GLY A 137 -4.33 18.23 3.83
CA GLY A 137 -4.87 19.58 3.82
C GLY A 137 -5.06 20.12 2.40
N ASP A 138 -4.91 21.43 2.24
CA ASP A 138 -5.20 22.13 0.99
C ASP A 138 -4.09 21.93 -0.06
N ASN A 139 -4.51 21.67 -1.29
CA ASN A 139 -3.67 21.50 -2.47
C ASN A 139 -4.19 22.38 -3.60
N THR A 140 -3.29 22.96 -4.40
CA THR A 140 -3.67 23.66 -5.63
C THR A 140 -3.54 22.72 -6.82
N ILE A 141 -4.61 22.55 -7.59
CA ILE A 141 -4.60 21.86 -8.89
C ILE A 141 -4.78 22.92 -9.98
N ARG A 142 -3.76 23.12 -10.83
CA ARG A 142 -3.79 24.12 -11.91
C ARG A 142 -3.74 23.43 -13.27
N LEU A 143 -4.72 23.74 -14.12
CA LEU A 143 -4.72 23.37 -15.53
C LEU A 143 -4.14 24.54 -16.33
N SER A 144 -3.00 24.34 -16.98
CA SER A 144 -2.26 25.38 -17.70
C SER A 144 -2.13 25.01 -19.18
N PRO A 145 -2.92 25.62 -20.10
CA PRO A 145 -2.83 25.30 -21.51
C PRO A 145 -1.45 25.63 -22.05
N VAL A 146 -0.90 24.74 -22.88
CA VAL A 146 0.45 24.89 -23.46
C VAL A 146 0.41 25.38 -24.91
N SER A 147 -0.77 25.74 -25.41
CA SER A 147 -1.00 26.23 -26.77
C SER A 147 -1.82 27.53 -26.79
N ALA A 148 -1.78 28.24 -27.91
CA ALA A 148 -2.56 29.46 -28.11
C ALA A 148 -4.08 29.23 -28.17
N ASP A 149 -4.52 27.97 -28.32
CA ASP A 149 -5.94 27.64 -28.36
C ASP A 149 -6.58 27.57 -26.96
N GLY A 150 -5.79 27.72 -25.88
CA GLY A 150 -6.30 27.74 -24.50
C GLY A 150 -6.79 26.38 -23.98
N LEU A 151 -7.57 26.42 -22.90
CA LEU A 151 -8.20 25.25 -22.29
C LEU A 151 -9.49 24.85 -23.02
N PRO A 152 -9.95 23.60 -22.91
CA PRO A 152 -11.37 23.31 -23.13
C PRO A 152 -12.24 24.10 -22.13
N ASN A 153 -13.56 24.10 -22.33
CA ASN A 153 -14.47 24.52 -21.27
C ASN A 153 -14.35 23.52 -20.11
N VAL A 154 -14.08 24.00 -18.90
CA VAL A 154 -13.90 23.16 -17.71
C VAL A 154 -15.11 23.34 -16.79
N ASP A 155 -15.81 22.25 -16.52
CA ASP A 155 -17.03 22.25 -15.71
C ASP A 155 -16.69 22.12 -14.22
N TYR A 156 -16.07 21.01 -13.84
CA TYR A 156 -15.67 20.74 -12.47
C TYR A 156 -14.45 19.82 -12.42
N LEU A 157 -13.91 19.70 -11.21
CA LEU A 157 -12.94 18.69 -10.81
C LEU A 157 -13.51 17.89 -9.63
N ASP A 158 -13.63 16.58 -9.80
CA ASP A 158 -13.92 15.65 -8.71
C ASP A 158 -12.58 15.10 -8.18
N LEU A 159 -12.34 15.23 -6.87
CA LEU A 159 -11.17 14.68 -6.18
C LEU A 159 -11.57 13.46 -5.36
N GLU A 160 -10.90 12.34 -5.60
CA GLU A 160 -11.02 11.15 -4.76
C GLU A 160 -9.67 10.86 -4.10
N THR A 161 -9.61 10.98 -2.77
CA THR A 161 -8.44 10.63 -1.95
C THR A 161 -8.63 9.23 -1.38
N GLY A 162 -7.64 8.35 -1.52
CA GLY A 162 -7.73 6.99 -0.97
C GLY A 162 -8.55 6.00 -1.82
N GLY A 163 -8.81 6.33 -3.09
CA GLY A 163 -9.37 5.40 -4.06
C GLY A 163 -8.54 5.43 -5.33
N GLY A 164 -7.75 4.38 -5.55
CA GLY A 164 -7.04 4.17 -6.81
C GLY A 164 -8.04 4.08 -7.95
N GLY A 165 -8.25 5.20 -8.66
CA GLY A 165 -9.04 5.25 -9.87
C GLY A 165 -8.33 4.53 -11.00
N GLY A 166 -8.85 3.37 -11.39
CA GLY A 166 -8.76 2.91 -12.78
C GLY A 166 -7.49 2.20 -13.23
N GLU A 167 -6.58 1.80 -12.35
CA GLU A 167 -5.66 0.71 -12.70
C GLU A 167 -6.38 -0.61 -12.42
N SER A 168 -6.46 -1.49 -13.42
CA SER A 168 -6.96 -2.86 -13.26
C SER A 168 -6.02 -3.76 -12.43
N GLY A 169 -5.31 -3.17 -11.47
CA GLY A 169 -4.31 -3.78 -10.61
C GLY A 169 -4.87 -4.18 -9.25
N ARG A 170 -4.13 -5.02 -8.54
CA ARG A 170 -4.36 -5.24 -7.11
C ARG A 170 -3.60 -4.15 -6.34
N GLN A 171 -4.17 -3.70 -5.23
CA GLN A 171 -3.38 -2.97 -4.23
C GLN A 171 -2.17 -3.82 -3.84
N MET A 172 -1.00 -3.20 -3.85
CA MET A 172 0.29 -3.78 -3.47
C MET A 172 1.09 -2.69 -2.76
N GLU A 173 2.06 -3.08 -1.95
CA GLU A 173 2.89 -2.17 -1.15
C GLU A 173 3.78 -1.28 -2.05
N ASP A 174 3.94 -0.01 -1.68
CA ASP A 174 4.86 0.92 -2.32
C ASP A 174 6.30 0.70 -1.80
N LEU A 175 6.97 -0.29 -2.37
CA LEU A 175 8.28 -0.71 -1.91
C LEU A 175 9.39 0.21 -2.44
N ASN A 176 10.32 0.56 -1.55
CA ASN A 176 11.59 1.17 -1.95
C ASN A 176 12.44 0.17 -2.75
N ARG A 177 13.61 0.61 -3.19
CA ARG A 177 14.45 -0.19 -4.10
C ARG A 177 14.96 -1.49 -3.47
N GLY A 178 14.92 -1.61 -2.14
CA GLY A 178 15.36 -2.79 -1.40
C GLY A 178 16.83 -3.09 -1.70
N LEU A 179 17.65 -2.05 -1.87
CA LEU A 179 19.03 -2.20 -2.30
C LEU A 179 19.85 -2.82 -1.17
N VAL A 180 20.45 -3.99 -1.42
CA VAL A 180 21.32 -4.69 -0.46
C VAL A 180 22.70 -4.92 -1.04
N SER A 181 23.71 -4.89 -0.18
CA SER A 181 25.11 -5.18 -0.51
C SER A 181 25.64 -6.27 0.41
N VAL A 182 25.99 -7.41 -0.18
CA VAL A 182 26.48 -8.60 0.51
C VAL A 182 27.92 -8.88 0.10
N ARG A 183 28.81 -9.06 1.09
CA ARG A 183 30.21 -9.37 0.83
C ARG A 183 30.35 -10.70 0.08
N SER A 184 31.05 -10.68 -1.06
CA SER A 184 31.29 -11.88 -1.87
C SER A 184 32.74 -11.94 -2.37
N GLY A 185 33.54 -12.87 -1.81
CA GLY A 185 34.96 -13.02 -2.14
C GLY A 185 35.74 -11.72 -1.90
N SER A 186 36.30 -11.12 -2.96
CA SER A 186 37.01 -9.83 -2.91
C SER A 186 36.16 -8.62 -3.31
N GLY A 187 34.90 -8.79 -3.73
CA GLY A 187 33.95 -7.68 -4.02
C GLY A 187 32.60 -7.75 -3.28
N ASN A 188 31.63 -6.94 -3.72
CA ASN A 188 30.29 -6.92 -3.14
C ASN A 188 29.27 -7.35 -4.19
N LEU A 189 28.44 -8.34 -3.85
CA LEU A 189 27.25 -8.65 -4.64
C LEU A 189 26.15 -7.70 -4.19
N VAL A 190 25.75 -6.83 -5.10
CA VAL A 190 24.71 -5.83 -4.88
C VAL A 190 23.46 -6.29 -5.61
N SER A 191 22.30 -6.27 -4.97
CA SER A 191 21.02 -6.63 -5.57
C SER A 191 19.90 -5.68 -5.14
N TRP A 192 18.91 -5.52 -6.02
CA TRP A 192 17.75 -4.66 -5.80
C TRP A 192 16.48 -5.28 -6.39
N ARG A 193 15.34 -4.69 -6.03
CA ARG A 193 14.03 -5.06 -6.57
C ARG A 193 13.87 -4.51 -7.99
N LEU A 194 13.31 -5.32 -8.88
CA LEU A 194 12.54 -4.82 -10.02
C LEU A 194 11.11 -4.59 -9.50
N LEU A 195 10.66 -3.35 -9.46
CA LEU A 195 9.36 -3.02 -8.88
C LEU A 195 8.23 -3.41 -9.84
N GLY A 196 7.05 -3.72 -9.30
CA GLY A 196 5.87 -4.05 -10.11
C GLY A 196 5.38 -2.89 -10.98
N THR A 197 5.76 -1.65 -10.61
CA THR A 197 5.51 -0.41 -11.34
C THR A 197 6.50 -0.17 -12.48
N GLU A 198 7.50 -1.04 -12.64
CA GLU A 198 8.53 -0.93 -13.67
C GLU A 198 8.32 -1.95 -14.79
N SER A 199 8.68 -1.56 -16.02
CA SER A 199 8.73 -2.49 -17.15
C SER A 199 9.73 -3.61 -16.88
N ALA A 200 9.43 -4.82 -17.37
CA ALA A 200 10.39 -5.93 -17.39
C ALA A 200 11.69 -5.61 -18.17
N SER A 201 11.67 -4.58 -19.01
CA SER A 201 12.84 -4.07 -19.75
C SER A 201 13.52 -2.88 -19.07
N ALA A 202 13.19 -2.59 -17.80
CA ALA A 202 13.80 -1.49 -17.06
C ALA A 202 15.33 -1.61 -17.03
N ALA A 203 15.98 -0.47 -17.14
CA ALA A 203 17.43 -0.36 -17.18
C ALA A 203 17.94 0.33 -15.92
N PHE A 204 19.12 -0.05 -15.45
CA PHE A 204 19.69 0.48 -14.21
C PHE A 204 21.17 0.86 -14.36
N ASN A 205 21.56 1.92 -13.65
CA ASN A 205 22.95 2.22 -13.35
C ASN A 205 23.20 2.04 -11.86
N LEU A 206 24.32 1.39 -11.53
CA LEU A 206 24.76 1.18 -10.16
C LEU A 206 25.92 2.13 -9.85
N TYR A 207 25.85 2.75 -8.67
CA TYR A 207 26.84 3.69 -8.19
C TYR A 207 27.44 3.20 -6.88
N ARG A 208 28.77 3.27 -6.77
CA ARG A 208 29.52 3.14 -5.52
C ARG A 208 29.98 4.53 -5.12
N GLY A 209 29.36 5.12 -4.08
CA GLY A 209 29.46 6.56 -3.84
C GLY A 209 29.00 7.35 -5.08
N ALA A 210 29.86 8.21 -5.63
CA ALA A 210 29.57 8.97 -6.85
C ALA A 210 30.00 8.26 -8.15
N THR A 211 30.68 7.11 -8.08
CA THR A 211 31.26 6.45 -9.24
C THR A 211 30.30 5.38 -9.77
N ARG A 212 29.90 5.51 -11.04
CA ARG A 212 29.17 4.45 -11.74
C ARG A 212 30.06 3.23 -11.91
N VAL A 213 29.60 2.04 -11.51
CA VAL A 213 30.41 0.81 -11.53
C VAL A 213 30.14 -0.08 -12.75
N ASN A 214 29.00 0.10 -13.42
CA ASN A 214 28.67 -0.62 -14.66
C ASN A 214 29.10 0.17 -15.92
N ALA A 215 29.68 -0.52 -16.89
CA ALA A 215 30.12 0.07 -18.16
C ALA A 215 28.95 0.40 -19.09
N SER A 216 27.99 -0.50 -19.20
CA SER A 216 26.72 -0.36 -19.94
C SER A 216 25.53 -0.46 -18.97
N LEU A 217 24.36 0.04 -19.39
CA LEU A 217 23.11 -0.13 -18.64
C LEU A 217 22.90 -1.61 -18.29
N ILE A 218 22.46 -1.86 -17.05
CA ILE A 218 22.09 -3.20 -16.59
C ILE A 218 20.61 -3.40 -16.95
N THR A 219 20.31 -4.32 -17.86
CA THR A 219 18.96 -4.55 -18.39
C THR A 219 18.50 -6.01 -18.32
N ASN A 220 19.39 -6.91 -17.88
CA ASN A 220 19.15 -8.36 -17.87
C ASN A 220 19.19 -8.97 -16.47
N SER A 221 19.38 -8.15 -15.44
CA SER A 221 19.35 -8.54 -14.03
C SER A 221 19.07 -7.33 -13.14
N THR A 222 18.74 -7.59 -11.88
CA THR A 222 18.74 -6.60 -10.80
C THR A 222 19.80 -6.92 -9.76
N ASN A 223 20.97 -7.36 -10.24
CA ASN A 223 22.14 -7.58 -9.42
C ASN A 223 23.44 -7.24 -10.16
N HIS A 224 24.50 -6.98 -9.42
CA HIS A 224 25.83 -6.70 -9.94
C HIS A 224 26.90 -7.12 -8.93
N LEU A 225 27.93 -7.83 -9.39
CA LEU A 225 29.12 -8.10 -8.59
C LEU A 225 30.18 -7.03 -8.86
N ASP A 226 30.35 -6.12 -7.89
CA ASP A 226 31.38 -5.09 -7.93
C ASP A 226 32.71 -5.66 -7.40
N ALA A 227 33.46 -6.29 -8.31
CA ALA A 227 34.69 -7.02 -7.99
C ALA A 227 35.80 -6.09 -7.47
N GLY A 228 36.46 -6.51 -6.38
CA GLY A 228 37.57 -5.75 -5.78
C GLY A 228 37.15 -4.52 -4.97
N ALA A 229 35.84 -4.26 -4.85
CA ALA A 229 35.34 -3.16 -4.04
C ALA A 229 35.64 -3.34 -2.54
N PRO A 230 35.93 -2.24 -1.81
CA PRO A 230 36.05 -2.26 -0.35
C PRO A 230 34.80 -2.85 0.33
N ALA A 231 35.00 -3.57 1.43
CA ALA A 231 33.93 -4.24 2.15
C ALA A 231 32.88 -3.28 2.76
N ASP A 232 33.24 -2.02 2.94
CA ASP A 232 32.44 -0.93 3.49
C ASP A 232 31.87 0.03 2.43
N SER A 233 31.97 -0.35 1.17
CA SER A 233 31.36 0.40 0.07
C SER A 233 29.86 0.57 0.26
N SER A 234 29.38 1.79 0.05
CA SER A 234 27.95 2.12 -0.01
C SER A 234 27.52 2.30 -1.46
N TYR A 235 26.34 1.78 -1.78
CA TYR A 235 25.81 1.79 -3.14
C TYR A 235 24.48 2.53 -3.22
N THR A 236 24.20 3.10 -4.39
CA THR A 236 22.86 3.55 -4.81
C THR A 236 22.62 3.05 -6.22
N VAL A 237 21.35 2.83 -6.60
CA VAL A 237 20.97 2.48 -7.97
C VAL A 237 20.04 3.54 -8.52
N ARG A 238 20.15 3.80 -9.83
CA ARG A 238 19.29 4.72 -10.57
C ARG A 238 18.62 3.96 -11.68
N ALA A 239 17.29 4.00 -11.72
CA ALA A 239 16.54 3.53 -12.87
C ALA A 239 16.80 4.46 -14.07
N VAL A 240 16.68 3.93 -15.27
CA VAL A 240 16.74 4.68 -16.52
C VAL A 240 15.44 4.42 -17.27
N VAL A 241 14.61 5.45 -17.35
CA VAL A 241 13.28 5.43 -17.95
C VAL A 241 13.31 6.30 -19.19
N ASP A 242 12.96 5.75 -20.35
CA ASP A 242 13.01 6.43 -21.65
C ASP A 242 14.35 7.14 -21.95
N GLY A 243 15.44 6.49 -21.53
CA GLY A 243 16.80 7.02 -21.70
C GLY A 243 17.21 8.10 -20.68
N VAL A 244 16.33 8.47 -19.76
CA VAL A 244 16.58 9.46 -18.70
C VAL A 244 16.87 8.74 -17.38
N GLU A 245 18.04 9.03 -16.81
CA GLU A 245 18.41 8.53 -15.49
C GLU A 245 17.61 9.23 -14.39
N GLN A 246 17.01 8.44 -13.51
CA GLN A 246 16.17 8.90 -12.40
C GLN A 246 17.00 9.24 -11.16
N ALA A 247 16.33 9.75 -10.13
CA ALA A 247 16.94 9.99 -8.82
C ALA A 247 17.59 8.71 -8.24
N PRO A 248 18.64 8.86 -7.41
CA PRO A 248 19.23 7.71 -6.72
C PRO A 248 18.24 7.10 -5.73
N SER A 249 18.31 5.77 -5.59
CA SER A 249 17.70 5.04 -4.48
C SER A 249 18.26 5.45 -3.13
N GLU A 250 17.66 4.93 -2.07
CA GLU A 250 18.28 4.86 -0.75
C GLU A 250 19.66 4.16 -0.80
N PRO A 251 20.58 4.49 0.13
CA PRO A 251 21.85 3.77 0.26
C PRO A 251 21.63 2.29 0.59
N SER A 252 22.45 1.43 0.00
CA SER A 252 22.35 -0.02 0.18
C SER A 252 22.45 -0.44 1.66
N LEU A 253 21.55 -1.32 2.09
CA LEU A 253 21.67 -2.02 3.36
C LEU A 253 22.83 -3.03 3.29
N ARG A 254 23.82 -2.84 4.16
CA ARG A 254 25.08 -3.58 4.13
C ARG A 254 25.06 -4.77 5.08
N PHE A 255 25.42 -5.94 4.56
CA PHE A 255 25.56 -7.16 5.33
C PHE A 255 27.01 -7.27 5.82
N ALA A 256 27.30 -6.61 6.94
CA ALA A 256 28.66 -6.52 7.48
C ALA A 256 29.19 -7.84 8.06
N GLY A 257 28.30 -8.75 8.48
CA GLY A 257 28.62 -10.01 9.17
C GLY A 257 28.71 -11.26 8.28
N GLY A 258 28.55 -11.13 6.95
CA GLY A 258 28.55 -12.26 6.02
C GLY A 258 27.30 -12.31 5.15
N SER A 259 26.68 -13.49 5.03
CA SER A 259 25.51 -13.73 4.18
C SER A 259 24.16 -13.49 4.86
N TYR A 260 24.15 -12.85 6.04
CA TYR A 260 22.95 -12.53 6.81
C TYR A 260 23.06 -11.14 7.44
N LEU A 261 21.91 -10.57 7.78
CA LEU A 261 21.77 -9.34 8.55
C LEU A 261 21.29 -9.72 9.95
N ASP A 262 22.05 -9.36 10.97
CA ASP A 262 21.60 -9.47 12.35
C ASP A 262 20.64 -8.32 12.66
N VAL A 263 19.41 -8.66 13.05
CA VAL A 263 18.43 -7.71 13.60
C VAL A 263 18.39 -7.90 15.10
N PRO A 264 18.92 -6.96 15.90
CA PRO A 264 18.83 -7.05 17.36
C PRO A 264 17.38 -7.08 17.85
N ILE A 265 17.02 -8.08 18.65
CA ILE A 265 15.68 -8.25 19.22
C ILE A 265 15.69 -8.17 20.74
N SER A 266 14.62 -7.63 21.32
CA SER A 266 14.49 -7.39 22.76
C SER A 266 13.60 -8.44 23.43
N ARG A 267 14.18 -9.60 23.72
CA ARG A 267 13.49 -10.76 24.35
C ARG A 267 12.67 -10.37 25.60
N PRO A 268 11.37 -10.74 25.71
CA PRO A 268 10.51 -10.38 26.85
C PRO A 268 10.88 -11.08 28.16
N GLY A 269 11.54 -12.24 28.09
CA GLY A 269 11.95 -13.02 29.25
C GLY A 269 12.77 -14.23 28.86
N SER A 270 13.50 -14.82 29.83
CA SER A 270 14.37 -15.98 29.59
C SER A 270 13.62 -17.23 29.12
N ASN A 271 12.31 -17.31 29.35
CA ASN A 271 11.44 -18.40 28.96
C ASN A 271 10.84 -18.27 27.54
N TYR A 272 11.17 -17.21 26.77
CA TYR A 272 10.57 -16.97 25.45
C TYR A 272 11.52 -17.26 24.29
N THR A 273 11.08 -17.85 23.21
CA THR A 273 11.85 -17.92 21.96
C THR A 273 11.20 -17.05 20.90
N ALA A 274 12.00 -16.52 19.97
CA ALA A 274 11.48 -15.90 18.76
C ALA A 274 10.74 -17.00 17.97
N GLY A 275 9.44 -16.80 17.74
CA GLY A 275 8.55 -17.73 17.07
C GLY A 275 8.27 -17.30 15.63
N ASP A 276 7.02 -17.49 15.21
CA ASP A 276 6.56 -17.07 13.88
C ASP A 276 6.73 -15.56 13.66
N ALA A 277 7.02 -15.18 12.42
CA ALA A 277 7.10 -13.79 12.00
C ALA A 277 6.25 -13.53 10.74
N SER A 278 5.83 -12.29 10.57
CA SER A 278 5.31 -11.73 9.31
C SER A 278 6.08 -10.43 9.00
N VAL A 279 5.82 -9.86 7.84
CA VAL A 279 6.36 -8.57 7.43
C VAL A 279 5.25 -7.65 6.96
N GLY A 280 5.51 -6.35 7.03
CA GLY A 280 4.69 -5.27 6.50
C GLY A 280 5.45 -3.96 6.67
N ASP A 281 5.19 -2.99 5.81
CA ASP A 281 5.74 -1.63 5.93
C ASP A 281 4.90 -0.86 6.94
N ALA A 282 5.37 -0.75 8.18
CA ALA A 282 4.55 -0.26 9.30
C ALA A 282 4.50 1.28 9.37
N ASP A 283 5.30 1.99 8.56
CA ASP A 283 5.35 3.45 8.55
C ASP A 283 5.37 4.11 7.17
N GLY A 284 5.25 3.33 6.10
CA GLY A 284 5.11 3.79 4.72
C GLY A 284 6.43 4.28 4.12
N ASP A 285 7.57 3.76 4.56
CA ASP A 285 8.90 4.17 4.06
C ASP A 285 9.43 3.26 2.93
N GLY A 286 8.64 2.25 2.54
CA GLY A 286 8.92 1.24 1.53
C GLY A 286 9.87 0.13 1.98
N GLN A 287 10.28 0.11 3.25
CA GLN A 287 11.04 -0.98 3.88
C GLN A 287 10.12 -1.79 4.80
N TYR A 288 10.29 -3.11 4.79
CA TYR A 288 9.54 -3.96 5.72
C TYR A 288 10.09 -3.87 7.14
N GLU A 289 9.17 -3.76 8.10
CA GLU A 289 9.36 -4.19 9.47
C GLU A 289 9.09 -5.69 9.64
N ILE A 290 9.66 -6.26 10.71
CA ILE A 290 9.44 -7.63 11.14
C ILE A 290 8.45 -7.62 12.31
N PHE A 291 7.30 -8.26 12.11
CA PHE A 291 6.30 -8.51 13.15
C PHE A 291 6.57 -9.88 13.75
N LEU A 292 7.14 -9.93 14.94
CA LEU A 292 7.67 -11.13 15.58
C LEU A 292 6.81 -11.56 16.77
N LYS A 293 6.26 -12.78 16.71
CA LYS A 293 5.62 -13.43 17.85
C LYS A 293 6.66 -14.05 18.78
N TRP A 294 6.48 -13.87 20.08
CA TRP A 294 7.29 -14.51 21.12
C TRP A 294 6.54 -15.68 21.74
N ASP A 295 7.15 -16.85 21.66
CA ASP A 295 6.58 -18.10 22.13
C ASP A 295 7.18 -18.48 23.48
N PRO A 296 6.37 -18.61 24.54
CA PRO A 296 6.87 -19.08 25.83
C PRO A 296 7.12 -20.59 25.79
N SER A 297 8.12 -21.04 26.54
CA SER A 297 8.48 -22.47 26.66
C SER A 297 7.38 -23.34 27.24
N ASP A 298 6.36 -22.74 27.86
CA ASP A 298 5.18 -23.41 28.43
C ASP A 298 3.96 -23.39 27.50
N GLN A 299 4.11 -23.03 26.22
CA GLN A 299 3.05 -23.12 25.23
C GLN A 299 2.47 -24.54 25.12
N LYS A 300 1.26 -24.65 24.56
CA LYS A 300 0.51 -25.91 24.52
C LYS A 300 -0.03 -26.21 23.14
N ASP A 301 0.00 -27.49 22.78
CA ASP A 301 -0.94 -28.00 21.79
C ASP A 301 -2.38 -27.97 22.36
N ASN A 302 -3.40 -27.98 21.49
CA ASN A 302 -4.80 -27.96 21.91
C ASN A 302 -5.16 -29.14 22.81
N ALA A 303 -4.59 -30.32 22.56
CA ALA A 303 -4.84 -31.52 23.35
C ALA A 303 -4.22 -31.48 24.76
N GLN A 304 -3.32 -30.54 25.04
CA GLN A 304 -2.56 -30.49 26.29
C GLN A 304 -3.17 -29.46 27.25
N SER A 305 -3.43 -29.89 28.49
CA SER A 305 -3.81 -28.99 29.58
C SER A 305 -2.59 -28.25 30.16
N GLY A 306 -2.86 -27.17 30.89
CA GLY A 306 -1.87 -26.33 31.57
C GLY A 306 -2.06 -24.85 31.25
N VAL A 307 -1.85 -23.99 32.25
CA VAL A 307 -1.78 -22.53 32.05
C VAL A 307 -0.51 -22.22 31.27
N THR A 308 -0.59 -21.28 30.33
CA THR A 308 0.56 -20.78 29.58
C THR A 308 0.90 -19.36 30.03
N SER A 309 2.16 -18.98 29.83
CA SER A 309 2.55 -17.58 29.87
C SER A 309 1.90 -16.79 28.72
N ASN A 310 1.93 -15.46 28.79
CA ASN A 310 1.33 -14.59 27.78
C ASN A 310 2.05 -14.69 26.44
N VAL A 311 1.34 -14.43 25.34
CA VAL A 311 1.95 -14.23 24.01
C VAL A 311 2.29 -12.75 23.84
N TYR A 312 3.46 -12.46 23.27
CA TYR A 312 3.83 -11.10 22.85
C TYR A 312 4.03 -11.04 21.34
N ILE A 313 3.72 -9.90 20.74
CA ILE A 313 4.05 -9.58 19.34
C ILE A 313 4.80 -8.26 19.35
N ASP A 314 5.96 -8.21 18.72
CA ASP A 314 6.75 -6.98 18.55
C ASP A 314 6.82 -6.61 17.07
N ALA A 315 6.96 -5.32 16.77
CA ALA A 315 7.41 -4.85 15.46
C ALA A 315 8.84 -4.31 15.57
N TYR A 316 9.72 -4.73 14.67
CA TYR A 316 11.12 -4.32 14.59
C TYR A 316 11.49 -3.80 13.21
N ARG A 317 12.19 -2.67 13.16
CA ARG A 317 12.95 -2.27 11.96
C ARG A 317 14.15 -3.19 11.75
N LEU A 318 14.68 -3.22 10.53
CA LEU A 318 15.88 -4.00 10.20
C LEU A 318 17.15 -3.55 10.95
N ASN A 319 17.17 -2.35 11.53
CA ASN A 319 18.25 -1.87 12.39
C ASN A 319 18.14 -2.34 13.86
N GLY A 320 17.10 -3.11 14.20
CA GLY A 320 16.83 -3.60 15.56
C GLY A 320 16.03 -2.66 16.45
N GLN A 321 15.61 -1.49 15.95
CA GLN A 321 14.68 -0.63 16.68
C GLN A 321 13.33 -1.33 16.83
N ARG A 322 12.94 -1.60 18.08
CA ARG A 322 11.58 -2.05 18.38
C ARG A 322 10.63 -0.86 18.33
N LEU A 323 9.65 -0.89 17.43
CA LEU A 323 8.61 0.13 17.34
C LEU A 323 7.65 0.03 18.52
N TRP A 324 7.16 -1.18 18.80
CA TRP A 324 6.21 -1.44 19.88
C TRP A 324 6.20 -2.92 20.29
N ARG A 325 5.45 -3.20 21.37
CA ARG A 325 5.13 -4.56 21.86
C ARG A 325 3.66 -4.64 22.24
N ILE A 326 2.96 -5.62 21.69
CA ILE A 326 1.63 -6.05 22.12
C ILE A 326 1.79 -7.22 23.11
N ASN A 327 1.04 -7.18 24.19
CA ASN A 327 0.91 -8.28 25.16
C ASN A 327 -0.52 -8.81 25.06
N LEU A 328 -0.72 -10.00 24.49
CA LEU A 328 -2.07 -10.56 24.28
C LEU A 328 -2.77 -10.94 25.59
N GLY A 329 -2.04 -10.93 26.71
CA GLY A 329 -2.63 -11.10 28.04
C GLY A 329 -2.98 -12.55 28.36
N ARG A 330 -3.51 -12.75 29.58
CA ARG A 330 -3.77 -14.09 30.14
C ARG A 330 -4.91 -14.83 29.45
N ASN A 331 -5.78 -14.11 28.76
CA ASN A 331 -6.98 -14.66 28.13
C ASN A 331 -6.74 -15.13 26.69
N ILE A 332 -5.49 -15.04 26.21
CA ILE A 332 -5.03 -15.64 24.96
C ILE A 332 -3.98 -16.70 25.29
N ARG A 333 -4.31 -17.96 25.00
CA ARG A 333 -3.43 -19.10 25.29
C ARG A 333 -2.29 -19.16 24.28
N ALA A 334 -1.09 -19.51 24.74
CA ALA A 334 0.07 -19.68 23.87
C ALA A 334 0.10 -21.07 23.23
N GLY A 335 0.37 -21.12 21.92
CA GLY A 335 0.51 -22.34 21.14
C GLY A 335 0.25 -22.11 19.65
N ALA A 336 0.65 -23.08 18.83
CA ALA A 336 0.62 -22.96 17.37
C ALA A 336 -0.77 -22.66 16.79
N HIS A 337 -1.85 -23.14 17.43
CA HIS A 337 -3.22 -23.04 16.89
C HIS A 337 -4.05 -21.90 17.48
N TYR A 338 -3.48 -21.04 18.32
CA TYR A 338 -4.23 -19.95 18.96
C TYR A 338 -4.04 -18.64 18.21
N THR A 339 -2.87 -18.02 18.35
CA THR A 339 -2.61 -16.70 17.76
C THR A 339 -2.15 -16.86 16.31
N GLN A 340 -3.08 -16.63 15.39
CA GLN A 340 -2.79 -16.37 13.98
C GLN A 340 -2.88 -14.85 13.80
N PHE A 341 -1.77 -14.22 13.45
CA PHE A 341 -1.74 -12.78 13.21
C PHE A 341 -1.51 -12.53 11.72
N GLN A 342 -2.20 -11.52 11.20
CA GLN A 342 -2.06 -11.08 9.82
C GLN A 342 -1.47 -9.68 9.83
N VAL A 343 -0.51 -9.46 8.94
CA VAL A 343 0.11 -8.15 8.74
C VAL A 343 -0.13 -7.77 7.29
N TYR A 344 -0.83 -6.67 7.08
CA TYR A 344 -1.21 -6.20 5.76
C TYR A 344 -1.69 -4.75 5.86
N ASP A 345 -1.59 -4.01 4.76
CA ASP A 345 -2.24 -2.70 4.57
C ASP A 345 -3.69 -2.95 4.15
N TYR A 346 -4.61 -2.99 5.12
CA TYR A 346 -6.01 -3.35 4.89
C TYR A 346 -6.84 -2.19 4.37
N ASP A 347 -6.46 -0.96 4.65
CA ASP A 347 -7.26 0.23 4.30
C ASP A 347 -6.69 1.05 3.13
N GLY A 348 -5.47 0.75 2.68
CA GLY A 348 -4.85 1.36 1.52
C GLY A 348 -4.15 2.68 1.80
N ASP A 349 -3.83 2.99 3.06
CA ASP A 349 -3.10 4.21 3.41
C ASP A 349 -1.58 4.12 3.18
N GLY A 350 -1.08 2.92 2.82
CA GLY A 350 0.32 2.63 2.56
C GLY A 350 1.10 2.17 3.80
N GLN A 351 0.45 1.95 4.93
CA GLN A 351 1.03 1.42 6.16
C GLN A 351 0.34 0.09 6.52
N ALA A 352 1.11 -0.87 7.02
CA ALA A 352 0.59 -2.19 7.36
C ALA A 352 0.05 -2.21 8.80
N GLU A 353 -1.17 -2.71 8.99
CA GLU A 353 -1.73 -3.01 10.31
C GLU A 353 -1.49 -4.46 10.75
N LEU A 354 -1.74 -4.72 12.03
CA LEU A 354 -1.77 -6.07 12.61
C LEU A 354 -3.21 -6.47 12.97
N ALA A 355 -3.81 -7.35 12.18
CA ALA A 355 -5.08 -7.97 12.55
C ALA A 355 -4.83 -9.26 13.36
N VAL A 356 -5.33 -9.31 14.60
CA VAL A 356 -5.14 -10.46 15.48
C VAL A 356 -6.30 -10.67 16.46
N LYS A 357 -6.58 -11.93 16.80
CA LYS A 357 -7.53 -12.27 17.87
C LYS A 357 -6.98 -11.80 19.23
N THR A 358 -7.77 -11.02 19.95
CA THR A 358 -7.45 -10.51 21.28
C THR A 358 -8.53 -10.91 22.29
N GLY A 359 -8.31 -10.57 23.56
CA GLY A 359 -9.25 -10.84 24.65
C GLY A 359 -9.11 -9.79 25.74
N ASP A 360 -9.97 -9.90 26.77
CA ASP A 360 -9.87 -9.02 27.93
C ASP A 360 -8.45 -9.02 28.52
N GLY A 361 -7.90 -7.84 28.76
CA GLY A 361 -6.56 -7.69 29.33
C GLY A 361 -5.41 -7.80 28.32
N THR A 362 -5.69 -7.90 27.01
CA THR A 362 -4.69 -7.58 25.98
C THR A 362 -4.26 -6.13 26.13
N VAL A 363 -2.95 -5.85 26.00
CA VAL A 363 -2.36 -4.51 26.03
C VAL A 363 -1.74 -4.22 24.67
N SER A 364 -2.21 -3.15 24.01
CA SER A 364 -1.75 -2.71 22.69
C SER A 364 -0.30 -2.17 22.71
N GLY A 365 0.24 -1.90 21.52
CA GLY A 365 1.57 -1.28 21.36
C GLY A 365 1.71 0.11 22.02
N THR A 366 0.59 0.81 22.23
CA THR A 366 0.54 2.12 22.91
C THR A 366 0.32 2.00 24.42
N GLY A 367 0.15 0.79 24.95
CA GLY A 367 -0.13 0.54 26.36
C GLY A 367 -1.62 0.56 26.73
N GLN A 368 -2.53 0.73 25.76
CA GLN A 368 -3.97 0.69 26.00
C GLN A 368 -4.42 -0.75 26.28
N THR A 369 -5.23 -0.93 27.34
CA THR A 369 -5.84 -2.24 27.62
C THR A 369 -7.15 -2.40 26.86
N ILE A 370 -7.34 -3.56 26.25
CA ILE A 370 -8.57 -3.96 25.55
C ILE A 370 -9.48 -4.71 26.54
N GLY A 371 -10.74 -4.31 26.59
CA GLY A 371 -11.75 -4.91 27.45
C GLY A 371 -11.48 -4.73 28.94
N ASN A 372 -11.77 -5.77 29.74
CA ASN A 372 -11.62 -5.72 31.19
C ASN A 372 -10.22 -6.18 31.65
N ALA A 373 -9.39 -5.23 32.10
CA ALA A 373 -8.02 -5.50 32.57
C ALA A 373 -7.91 -6.54 33.69
N GLY A 374 -8.96 -6.68 34.52
CA GLY A 374 -8.99 -7.59 35.67
C GLY A 374 -9.58 -8.97 35.38
N ALA A 375 -10.14 -9.20 34.18
CA ALA A 375 -10.82 -10.45 33.88
C ALA A 375 -9.83 -11.62 33.71
N ASP A 376 -10.19 -12.77 34.26
CA ASP A 376 -9.44 -14.01 34.13
C ASP A 376 -10.40 -15.14 33.77
N HIS A 377 -10.38 -15.51 32.50
CA HIS A 377 -11.30 -16.50 31.91
C HIS A 377 -10.64 -17.89 31.80
N ARG A 378 -9.46 -18.07 32.39
CA ARG A 378 -8.75 -19.36 32.41
C ARG A 378 -9.43 -20.31 33.38
N ASN A 379 -9.76 -21.52 32.91
CA ASN A 379 -10.21 -22.60 33.79
C ASN A 379 -9.03 -23.28 34.52
N SER A 380 -9.32 -24.22 35.41
CA SER A 380 -8.31 -24.96 36.18
C SER A 380 -7.33 -25.77 35.32
N SER A 381 -7.69 -26.06 34.08
CA SER A 381 -6.85 -26.74 33.10
C SER A 381 -6.12 -25.78 32.16
N GLY A 382 -6.21 -24.47 32.38
CA GLY A 382 -5.52 -23.43 31.61
C GLY A 382 -6.12 -23.12 30.24
N TYR A 383 -7.34 -23.60 29.95
CA TYR A 383 -8.07 -23.24 28.74
C TYR A 383 -8.92 -21.98 28.98
N ILE A 384 -9.16 -21.23 27.91
CA ILE A 384 -10.07 -20.09 27.87
C ILE A 384 -11.22 -20.48 26.94
N ILE A 385 -12.36 -20.83 27.53
CA ILE A 385 -13.56 -21.34 26.81
C ILE A 385 -14.82 -20.58 27.21
N THR A 386 -14.64 -19.46 27.89
CA THR A 386 -15.67 -18.54 28.37
C THR A 386 -15.11 -17.12 28.28
N GLY A 387 -15.98 -16.12 28.41
CA GLY A 387 -15.59 -14.72 28.29
C GLY A 387 -15.64 -14.21 26.84
N PRO A 388 -15.51 -12.89 26.64
CA PRO A 388 -15.54 -12.29 25.32
C PRO A 388 -14.27 -12.58 24.53
N GLU A 389 -14.43 -12.68 23.21
CA GLU A 389 -13.35 -12.82 22.24
C GLU A 389 -13.43 -11.65 21.26
N TYR A 390 -12.30 -11.05 20.95
CA TYR A 390 -12.23 -9.87 20.09
C TYR A 390 -11.36 -10.15 18.87
N LEU A 391 -11.63 -9.40 17.80
CA LEU A 391 -10.69 -9.18 16.70
C LEU A 391 -10.24 -7.72 16.83
N THR A 392 -8.93 -7.49 16.80
CA THR A 392 -8.35 -6.15 16.84
C THR A 392 -7.48 -5.96 15.62
N VAL A 393 -7.59 -4.77 15.03
CA VAL A 393 -6.69 -4.20 14.03
C VAL A 393 -5.96 -3.05 14.70
#